data_AF-A0A818DAW3-F1
#
_entry.id   AF-A0A818DAW3-F1
#
_cell.length_a   1.000
_cell.length_b   1.000
_cell.length_c   1.000
_cell.angle_alpha   90.00
_cell.angle_beta   90.00
_cell.angle_gamma   90.00
#
_symmetry.space_group_name_H-M   'P 1'
#
loop_
_entity.id
_entity.type
_entity.pdbx_description
1 polymer ?
#
loop_
_entity_poly.entity_id
_entity_poly.type
_entity_poly.pdbx_seq_one_letter_code
_entity_poly.pdbx_strand_id
1 'polypeptide(L)'
;MQNFCHTRYYYYYCFFINFCLLEANRILIEIDEVNISTEKSNNLNVVLDFCSSCRRKDYIQLFRLYKSLPRLACCLVNFFIDIYRKQMIQILIWGFAPTLPTDVVTTMLAYESNEICQERLSSL
;
A
#
# COMPACT_ATOMS: atom_id res chain seq x y z
N MET A 1 -12.14 4.64 -29.07
CA MET A 1 -12.68 4.66 -27.69
C MET A 1 -12.56 3.32 -26.93
N GLN A 2 -12.25 2.19 -27.58
CA GLN A 2 -12.11 0.89 -26.89
C GLN A 2 -10.76 0.67 -26.15
N ASN A 3 -9.68 1.37 -26.54
CA ASN A 3 -8.35 1.13 -25.96
C ASN A 3 -8.17 1.63 -24.51
N PHE A 4 -8.94 2.64 -24.07
CA PHE A 4 -8.83 3.19 -22.71
C PHE A 4 -9.35 2.24 -21.62
N CYS A 5 -10.29 1.35 -21.95
CA CYS A 5 -10.85 0.40 -20.99
C CYS A 5 -9.88 -0.75 -20.72
N HIS A 6 -9.19 -1.23 -21.77
CA HIS A 6 -8.21 -2.32 -21.64
C HIS A 6 -6.99 -1.92 -20.83
N THR A 7 -6.48 -0.69 -20.96
CA THR A 7 -5.32 -0.23 -20.17
C THR A 7 -5.65 -0.23 -18.68
N ARG A 8 -6.81 0.29 -18.27
CA ARG A 8 -7.26 0.28 -16.86
C ARG A 8 -7.30 -1.14 -16.28
N TYR A 9 -7.94 -2.09 -16.97
CA TYR A 9 -8.03 -3.47 -16.50
C TYR A 9 -6.67 -4.18 -16.44
N TYR A 10 -5.78 -3.91 -17.40
CA TYR A 10 -4.42 -4.46 -17.41
C TYR A 10 -3.59 -3.97 -16.21
N TYR A 11 -3.69 -2.70 -15.81
CA TYR A 11 -3.00 -2.17 -14.64
C TYR A 11 -3.47 -2.80 -13.32
N TYR A 12 -4.76 -3.11 -13.19
CA TYR A 12 -5.28 -3.77 -11.99
C TYR A 12 -4.89 -5.25 -11.94
N TYR A 13 -4.80 -5.92 -13.09
CA TYR A 13 -4.27 -7.27 -13.21
C TYR A 13 -2.76 -7.30 -12.86
N CYS A 14 -1.99 -6.33 -13.33
CA CYS A 14 -0.60 -6.13 -12.92
C CYS A 14 -0.49 -5.83 -11.41
N PHE A 15 -1.35 -4.99 -10.83
CA PHE A 15 -1.36 -4.73 -9.37
C PHE A 15 -1.66 -6.00 -8.56
N PHE A 16 -2.62 -6.81 -9.00
CA PHE A 16 -2.99 -8.09 -8.38
C PHE A 16 -1.87 -9.13 -8.48
N ILE A 17 -1.20 -9.24 -9.64
CA ILE A 17 -0.04 -10.12 -9.84
C ILE A 17 1.20 -9.62 -9.07
N ASN A 18 1.46 -8.31 -9.06
CA ASN A 18 2.64 -7.68 -8.45
C ASN A 18 2.56 -7.65 -6.91
N PHE A 19 1.36 -7.62 -6.34
CA PHE A 19 1.18 -7.68 -4.88
C PHE A 19 1.24 -9.13 -4.36
N CYS A 20 0.72 -10.11 -5.12
CA CYS A 20 0.79 -11.53 -4.76
C CYS A 20 2.17 -12.17 -5.00
N LEU A 21 2.97 -11.68 -5.94
CA LEU A 21 4.30 -12.21 -6.25
C LEU A 21 5.39 -11.25 -5.77
N LEU A 22 6.16 -11.75 -4.82
CA LEU A 22 7.27 -11.14 -4.09
C LEU A 22 8.49 -10.67 -4.93
N GLU A 23 8.33 -10.31 -6.22
CA GLU A 23 9.44 -9.86 -7.07
C GLU A 23 9.05 -8.69 -8.00
N ALA A 24 9.11 -7.48 -7.46
CA ALA A 24 8.85 -6.21 -8.13
C ALA A 24 10.02 -5.69 -9.01
N ASN A 25 10.70 -6.55 -9.78
CA ASN A 25 11.80 -6.12 -10.65
C ASN A 25 11.42 -5.99 -12.13
N ARG A 26 10.43 -6.77 -12.63
CA ARG A 26 10.16 -6.85 -14.07
C ARG A 26 9.21 -5.77 -14.61
N ILE A 27 8.21 -5.39 -13.82
CA ILE A 27 7.12 -4.51 -14.28
C ILE A 27 7.46 -3.02 -14.11
N LEU A 28 8.36 -2.62 -13.20
CA LEU A 28 8.79 -1.22 -13.12
C LEU A 28 9.50 -0.78 -14.41
N ILE A 29 10.32 -1.67 -14.98
CA ILE A 29 10.97 -1.45 -16.29
C ILE A 29 9.91 -1.34 -17.39
N GLU A 30 8.93 -2.23 -17.38
CA GLU A 30 7.85 -2.29 -18.38
C GLU A 30 6.89 -1.09 -18.27
N ILE A 31 6.65 -0.56 -17.06
CA ILE A 31 5.87 0.67 -16.84
C ILE A 31 6.69 1.91 -17.20
N ASP A 32 8.00 1.94 -16.97
CA ASP A 32 8.86 3.05 -17.40
C ASP A 32 8.87 3.20 -18.94
N GLU A 33 8.91 2.08 -19.66
CA GLU A 33 8.81 2.06 -21.13
C GLU A 33 7.45 2.60 -21.63
N VAL A 34 6.35 2.35 -20.90
CA VAL A 34 5.02 2.88 -21.22
C VAL A 34 4.85 4.34 -20.77
N ASN A 35 5.55 4.77 -19.71
CA ASN A 35 5.47 6.10 -19.09
C ASN A 35 5.90 7.24 -20.00
N ILE A 36 6.74 6.98 -21.01
CA ILE A 36 7.17 7.97 -22.01
C ILE A 36 5.95 8.52 -22.81
N SER A 37 4.81 7.80 -22.82
CA SER A 37 3.62 8.18 -23.59
C SER A 37 2.48 8.85 -22.80
N THR A 38 2.50 8.83 -21.47
CA THR A 38 1.38 9.31 -20.64
C THR A 38 1.84 10.18 -19.48
N GLU A 39 2.38 11.35 -19.79
CA GLU A 39 2.37 12.46 -18.84
C GLU A 39 0.91 12.75 -18.42
N LYS A 40 0.65 12.82 -17.10
CA LYS A 40 -0.61 13.25 -16.44
C LYS A 40 -1.61 12.17 -16.04
N SER A 41 -1.22 11.22 -15.19
CA SER A 41 -2.20 10.76 -14.20
C SER A 41 -1.62 10.76 -12.80
N ASN A 42 -2.10 11.70 -11.98
CA ASN A 42 -1.71 11.87 -10.58
C ASN A 42 -1.88 10.54 -9.79
N ASN A 43 -2.84 9.72 -10.21
CA ASN A 43 -3.15 8.43 -9.60
C ASN A 43 -2.08 7.35 -9.87
N LEU A 44 -1.40 7.38 -11.02
CA LEU A 44 -0.34 6.40 -11.33
C LEU A 44 0.88 6.64 -10.44
N ASN A 45 1.27 7.89 -10.25
CA ASN A 45 2.41 8.24 -9.41
C ASN A 45 2.19 7.76 -7.96
N VAL A 46 0.99 7.98 -7.41
CA VAL A 46 0.63 7.49 -6.06
C VAL A 46 0.73 5.97 -5.96
N VAL A 47 0.30 5.23 -6.99
CA VAL A 47 0.37 3.76 -7.03
C VAL A 47 1.82 3.29 -7.15
N LEU A 48 2.63 3.94 -7.98
CA LEU A 48 4.06 3.63 -8.13
C LEU A 48 4.84 3.92 -6.86
N ASP A 49 4.58 5.07 -6.23
CA ASP A 49 5.17 5.44 -4.95
C ASP A 49 4.78 4.46 -3.85
N PHE A 50 3.54 3.97 -3.85
CA PHE A 50 3.07 2.95 -2.93
C PHE A 50 3.85 1.64 -3.13
N CYS A 51 3.97 1.16 -4.36
CA CYS A 51 4.77 -0.03 -4.69
C CYS A 51 6.25 0.12 -4.30
N SER A 52 6.84 1.29 -4.54
CA SER A 52 8.23 1.59 -4.15
C SER A 52 8.42 1.59 -2.62
N SER A 53 7.41 2.04 -1.88
CA SER A 53 7.42 2.08 -0.41
C SER A 53 7.26 0.67 0.17
N CYS A 54 6.41 -0.17 -0.43
CA CYS A 54 6.33 -1.61 -0.13
C CYS A 54 7.69 -2.29 -0.32
N ARG A 55 8.38 -2.03 -1.43
CA ARG A 55 9.71 -2.59 -1.72
C ARG A 55 10.75 -2.18 -0.69
N ARG A 56 10.76 -0.90 -0.31
CA ARG A 56 11.70 -0.35 0.68
C ARG A 56 11.35 -0.75 2.12
N LYS A 57 10.20 -1.41 2.33
CA LYS A 57 9.62 -1.67 3.67
C LYS A 57 9.47 -0.38 4.49
N ASP A 58 9.22 0.74 3.80
CA ASP A 58 8.89 2.00 4.47
C ASP A 58 7.41 2.02 4.80
N TYR A 59 7.07 1.42 5.95
CA TYR A 59 5.68 1.28 6.38
C TYR A 59 5.02 2.64 6.65
N ILE A 60 5.77 3.65 7.11
CA ILE A 60 5.23 4.98 7.39
C ILE A 60 4.76 5.64 6.09
N GLN A 61 5.60 5.61 5.06
CA GLN A 61 5.24 6.14 3.76
C GLN A 61 4.12 5.33 3.11
N LEU A 62 4.13 3.99 3.28
CA LEU A 62 3.08 3.09 2.80
C LEU A 62 1.71 3.46 3.36
N PHE A 63 1.57 3.61 4.68
CA PHE A 63 0.27 3.95 5.31
C PHE A 63 -0.19 5.38 5.00
N ARG A 64 0.74 6.31 4.74
CA ARG A 64 0.39 7.66 4.22
C ARG A 64 -0.18 7.58 2.81
N LEU A 65 0.50 6.87 1.92
CA LEU A 65 0.07 6.71 0.52
C LEU A 65 -1.20 5.89 0.39
N TYR A 66 -1.43 4.93 1.30
CA TYR A 66 -2.65 4.15 1.38
C TYR A 66 -3.91 5.02 1.46
N LYS A 67 -3.89 6.11 2.24
CA LYS A 67 -5.02 7.05 2.34
C LYS A 67 -5.30 7.82 1.05
N SER A 68 -4.29 7.99 0.20
CA SER A 68 -4.39 8.69 -1.08
C SER A 68 -4.65 7.77 -2.28
N LEU A 69 -4.75 6.46 -2.08
CA LEU A 69 -4.95 5.51 -3.18
C LEU A 69 -6.34 5.68 -3.82
N PRO A 70 -6.43 5.51 -5.16
CA PRO A 70 -7.72 5.49 -5.84
C PRO A 70 -8.57 4.31 -5.34
N ARG A 71 -9.89 4.50 -5.28
CA ARG A 71 -10.86 3.58 -4.64
C ARG A 71 -10.66 2.10 -5.02
N LEU A 72 -10.43 1.81 -6.30
CA LEU A 72 -10.29 0.43 -6.77
C LEU A 72 -8.94 -0.20 -6.35
N ALA A 73 -7.85 0.59 -6.33
CA ALA A 73 -6.56 0.13 -5.81
C ALA A 73 -6.61 -0.05 -4.29
N CYS A 74 -7.33 0.82 -3.57
CA CYS A 74 -7.58 0.69 -2.14
C CYS A 74 -8.28 -0.65 -1.83
N CYS A 75 -9.32 -1.03 -2.59
CA CYS A 75 -9.97 -2.33 -2.43
C CYS A 75 -9.00 -3.52 -2.54
N LEU A 76 -8.04 -3.45 -3.47
CA LEU A 76 -7.02 -4.50 -3.63
C LEU A 76 -6.04 -4.51 -2.45
N VAL A 77 -5.56 -3.34 -2.04
CA VAL A 77 -4.61 -3.20 -0.92
C VAL A 77 -5.24 -3.65 0.41
N ASN A 78 -6.53 -3.44 0.60
CA ASN A 78 -7.25 -3.84 1.83
C ASN A 78 -7.12 -5.33 2.15
N PHE A 79 -6.99 -6.20 1.14
CA PHE A 79 -6.79 -7.64 1.37
C PHE A 79 -5.47 -7.98 2.05
N PHE A 80 -4.49 -7.09 1.96
CA PHE A 80 -3.13 -7.38 2.39
C PHE A 80 -2.57 -6.40 3.41
N ILE A 81 -3.19 -5.23 3.56
CA ILE A 81 -2.75 -4.18 4.48
C ILE A 81 -2.58 -4.72 5.91
N ASP A 82 -3.37 -5.73 6.29
CA ASP A 82 -3.28 -6.40 7.58
C ASP A 82 -1.95 -7.14 7.79
N ILE A 83 -1.32 -7.67 6.73
CA ILE A 83 0.00 -8.28 6.80
C ILE A 83 1.05 -7.21 7.15
N TYR A 84 1.00 -6.07 6.47
CA TYR A 84 1.91 -4.95 6.70
C TYR A 84 1.69 -4.31 8.08
N ARG A 85 0.43 -4.23 8.54
CA ARG A 85 0.10 -3.79 9.91
C ARG A 85 0.73 -4.70 10.96
N LYS A 86 0.61 -6.02 10.81
CA LYS A 86 1.25 -6.99 11.73
C LYS A 86 2.78 -6.83 11.75
N GLN A 87 3.42 -6.71 10.58
CA GLN A 87 4.87 -6.49 10.49
C GLN A 87 5.30 -5.19 11.17
N MET A 88 4.55 -4.10 10.94
CA MET A 88 4.84 -2.82 11.56
C MET A 88 4.64 -2.85 13.09
N ILE A 89 3.61 -3.53 13.59
CA ILE A 89 3.40 -3.68 15.03
C ILE A 89 4.54 -4.47 15.69
N GLN A 90 5.03 -5.54 15.05
CA GLN A 90 6.22 -6.26 15.55
C GLN A 90 7.43 -5.33 15.66
N ILE A 91 7.66 -4.50 14.64
CA ILE A 91 8.74 -3.50 14.64
C ILE A 91 8.53 -2.46 15.74
N LEU A 92 7.30 -1.98 15.96
CA LEU A 92 6.99 -1.03 17.02
C LEU A 92 7.22 -1.63 18.42
N ILE A 93 6.82 -2.89 18.64
CA ILE A 93 7.05 -3.61 19.90
C ILE A 93 8.56 -3.73 20.16
N TRP A 94 9.33 -4.12 19.15
CA TRP A 94 10.79 -4.28 19.28
C TRP A 94 11.54 -2.95 19.41
N GLY A 95 11.07 -1.91 18.72
CA GLY A 95 11.76 -0.62 18.64
C GLY A 95 11.43 0.38 19.74
N PHE A 96 10.21 0.34 20.28
CA PHE A 96 9.72 1.38 21.19
C PHE A 96 9.29 0.89 22.58
N ALA A 97 9.20 -0.43 22.82
CA ALA A 97 8.66 -1.00 24.05
C ALA A 97 7.22 -0.47 24.37
N PRO A 98 6.51 -0.89 25.43
CA PRO A 98 5.05 -0.79 25.53
C PRO A 98 4.48 0.62 25.84
N THR A 99 5.24 1.68 25.59
CA THR A 99 4.87 3.07 25.94
C THR A 99 4.17 3.86 24.84
N LEU A 100 3.90 3.28 23.67
CA LEU A 100 3.28 4.03 22.57
C LEU A 100 1.77 4.24 22.84
N PRO A 101 1.26 5.49 22.77
CA PRO A 101 -0.17 5.75 22.91
C PRO A 101 -0.95 5.11 21.76
N THR A 102 -2.12 4.55 22.06
CA THR A 102 -2.99 3.94 21.05
C THR A 102 -3.35 4.93 19.94
N ASP A 103 -3.56 6.21 20.25
CA ASP A 103 -3.90 7.24 19.25
C ASP A 103 -2.81 7.41 18.17
N VAL A 104 -1.55 7.31 18.58
CA VAL A 104 -0.40 7.41 17.69
C VAL A 104 -0.34 6.19 16.78
N VAL A 105 -0.53 4.99 17.36
CA VAL A 105 -0.54 3.72 16.62
C VAL A 105 -1.70 3.69 15.60
N THR A 106 -2.90 4.11 16.02
CA THR A 106 -4.09 4.21 15.17
C THR A 106 -3.85 5.10 13.95
N THR A 107 -3.25 6.28 14.18
CA THR A 107 -2.93 7.22 13.11
C THR A 107 -1.84 6.68 12.18
N MET A 108 -0.82 6.05 12.74
CA MET A 108 0.36 5.54 12.02
C MET A 108 0.04 4.34 11.13
N LEU A 109 -0.82 3.43 11.60
CA LEU A 109 -1.22 2.21 10.89
C LEU A 109 -2.48 2.39 10.04
N ALA A 110 -2.99 3.62 9.97
CA ALA A 110 -4.21 3.98 9.26
C ALA A 110 -5.39 3.06 9.61
N TYR A 111 -5.62 2.85 10.91
CA TYR A 111 -6.85 2.23 11.40
C TYR A 111 -8.02 3.21 11.31
N GLU A 112 -9.23 2.68 11.16
CA GLU A 112 -10.45 3.49 11.05
C GLU A 112 -10.84 4.12 12.40
N SER A 113 -10.59 3.43 13.51
CA SER A 113 -10.86 3.92 14.86
C SER A 113 -9.85 3.34 15.86
N ASN A 114 -9.75 3.98 17.03
CA ASN A 114 -8.97 3.47 18.16
C ASN A 114 -9.47 2.12 18.66
N GLU A 115 -10.79 1.91 18.64
CA GLU A 115 -11.44 0.66 19.09
C GLU A 115 -10.97 -0.52 18.25
N ILE A 116 -10.97 -0.37 16.91
CA ILE A 116 -10.49 -1.39 15.99
C ILE A 116 -8.98 -1.62 16.18
N CYS A 117 -8.21 -0.55 16.43
CA CYS A 117 -6.79 -0.69 16.73
C CYS A 117 -6.57 -1.53 18.00
N GLN A 118 -7.33 -1.29 19.07
CA GLN A 118 -7.21 -2.03 20.32
C GLN A 118 -7.62 -3.50 20.17
N GLU A 119 -8.74 -3.76 19.49
CA GLU A 119 -9.19 -5.12 19.19
C GLU A 119 -8.09 -5.90 18.44
N ARG A 120 -7.52 -5.29 17.39
CA ARG A 120 -6.45 -5.91 16.60
C ARG A 120 -5.17 -6.10 17.38
N LEU A 121 -4.80 -5.15 18.25
CA LEU A 121 -3.65 -5.27 19.14
C LEU A 121 -3.83 -6.37 20.19
N SER A 122 -5.06 -6.57 20.69
CA SER A 122 -5.37 -7.62 21.66
C SER A 122 -5.40 -9.03 21.05
N SER A 123 -5.56 -9.12 19.72
CA SER A 123 -5.59 -10.37 18.96
C SER A 123 -4.22 -10.83 18.43
N LEU A 124 -3.16 -10.06 18.70
CA LEU A 124 -1.77 -10.37 18.32
C LEU A 124 -1.11 -11.32 19.31
#